data_AF-A0A1N6Z6N6-F1
#
_entry.id   AF-A0A1N6Z6N6-F1
#
_cell.length_a   1.000
_cell.length_b   1.000
_cell.length_c   1.000
_cell.angle_alpha   90.00
_cell.angle_beta   90.00
_cell.angle_gamma   90.00
#
_symmetry.space_group_name_H-M   'P 1'
#
loop_
_entity.id
_entity.type
_entity.pdbx_description
1 polymer ?
#
loop_
_entity_poly.entity_id
_entity_poly.type
_entity_poly.pdbx_seq_one_letter_code
_entity_poly.pdbx_strand_id
1 'polypeptide(L)'
;MQASDLTSRARFYEPYEAVDEDGQVVQDWLLRFACAAHVRYLRGSEAVMQARLQSKAPAVVTIRDSADARQVTSEWWVHVDGRMFELREDPRPEGMMLAMLAEA
;
A
#
# COMPACT_ATOMS: atom_id res chain seq x y z
N MET A 1 -3.62 15.55 -10.23
CA MET A 1 -3.75 15.48 -8.76
C MET A 1 -3.04 16.67 -8.15
N GLN A 2 -3.71 17.38 -7.25
CA GLN A 2 -3.12 18.48 -6.49
C GLN A 2 -2.73 18.01 -5.09
N ALA A 3 -1.86 18.77 -4.44
CA ALA A 3 -1.44 18.59 -3.05
C ALA A 3 -2.59 18.39 -2.05
N SER A 4 -3.76 18.99 -2.35
CA SER A 4 -4.95 19.01 -1.51
C SER A 4 -5.81 17.74 -1.58
N ASP A 5 -5.47 16.78 -2.43
CA ASP A 5 -6.22 15.52 -2.58
C ASP A 5 -5.80 14.44 -1.55
N LEU A 6 -4.76 14.70 -0.74
CA LEU A 6 -4.24 13.75 0.25
C LEU A 6 -5.04 13.82 1.57
N THR A 7 -6.24 13.25 1.58
CA THR A 7 -7.16 13.32 2.73
C THR A 7 -6.92 12.22 3.76
N SER A 8 -6.31 11.11 3.36
CA SER A 8 -6.17 9.92 4.20
C SER A 8 -4.76 9.82 4.78
N ARG A 9 -4.62 9.23 5.97
CA ARG A 9 -3.30 8.97 6.57
C ARG A 9 -2.91 7.51 6.33
N ALA A 10 -1.89 7.31 5.50
CA ALA A 10 -1.34 5.98 5.22
C ALA A 10 -0.16 5.68 6.16
N ARG A 11 -0.04 4.42 6.56
CA ARG A 11 1.08 3.86 7.32
C ARG A 11 1.64 2.69 6.52
N PHE A 12 2.94 2.74 6.23
CA PHE A 12 3.63 1.75 5.42
C PHE A 12 4.44 0.82 6.32
N TYR A 13 4.31 -0.48 6.08
CA TYR A 13 4.98 -1.52 6.84
C TYR A 13 5.84 -2.36 5.92
N GLU A 14 7.09 -2.54 6.31
CA GLU A 14 8.06 -3.40 5.64
C GLU A 14 7.91 -4.84 6.19
N PRO A 15 7.95 -5.88 5.35
CA PRO A 15 8.05 -7.25 5.82
C PRO A 15 9.31 -7.42 6.65
N TYR A 16 9.15 -7.99 7.83
CA TYR A 16 10.25 -8.30 8.73
C TYR A 16 10.22 -9.77 9.09
N GLU A 17 11.36 -10.42 8.89
CA GLU A 17 11.54 -11.81 9.29
C GLU A 17 12.64 -11.86 10.37
N ALA A 18 12.30 -12.46 11.51
CA ALA A 18 13.23 -12.69 12.60
C ALA A 18 13.17 -14.14 13.07
N VAL A 19 14.23 -14.58 13.72
CA VAL A 19 14.25 -15.86 14.41
C VAL A 19 14.05 -15.59 15.89
N ASP A 20 13.07 -16.25 16.51
CA ASP A 20 12.83 -16.13 17.95
C ASP A 20 13.85 -16.92 18.78
N GLU A 21 13.74 -16.83 20.11
CA GLU A 21 14.64 -17.52 21.04
C GLU A 21 14.57 -19.06 20.95
N ASP A 22 13.48 -19.60 20.39
CA ASP A 22 13.22 -21.03 20.17
C ASP A 22 13.64 -21.50 18.77
N GLY A 23 14.23 -20.62 17.96
CA GLY A 23 14.71 -20.93 16.61
C GLY A 23 13.61 -20.98 15.55
N GLN A 24 12.41 -20.49 15.84
CA GLN A 24 11.31 -20.38 14.87
C GLN A 24 11.40 -19.08 14.07
N VAL A 25 11.05 -19.15 12.79
CA VAL A 25 10.93 -17.97 11.93
C VAL A 25 9.61 -17.28 12.22
N VAL A 26 9.68 -16.03 12.69
CA VAL A 26 8.54 -15.14 12.92
C VAL A 26 8.50 -14.09 11.82
N GLN A 27 7.37 -14.04 11.12
CA GLN A 27 7.07 -12.98 10.16
C GLN A 27 6.24 -11.90 10.84
N ASP A 28 6.71 -10.66 10.76
CA ASP A 28 6.05 -9.48 11.29
C ASP A 28 6.13 -8.33 10.27
N TRP A 29 5.48 -7.22 10.57
CA TRP A 29 5.43 -6.04 9.72
C TRP A 29 5.88 -4.80 10.50
N LEU A 30 7.03 -4.24 10.13
CA LEU A 30 7.60 -3.09 10.82
C LEU A 30 7.09 -1.78 10.21
N LEU A 31 6.44 -0.93 11.01
CA LEU A 31 6.05 0.41 10.59
C LEU A 31 7.29 1.23 10.22
N ARG A 32 7.44 1.57 8.94
CA ARG A 32 8.58 2.37 8.45
C ARG A 32 8.30 3.86 8.47
N PHE A 33 7.15 4.25 7.93
CA PHE A 33 6.75 5.66 7.92
C PHE A 33 5.24 5.82 7.78
N ALA A 34 4.78 7.04 8.05
CA ALA A 34 3.40 7.44 7.84
C ALA A 34 3.35 8.75 7.06
N CYS A 35 2.46 8.84 6.08
CA CYS A 35 2.32 10.03 5.25
C CYS A 35 0.86 10.28 4.87
N ALA A 36 0.61 11.45 4.29
CA ALA A 36 -0.68 11.74 3.68
C ALA A 36 -0.77 11.02 2.33
N ALA A 37 -1.91 10.39 2.08
CA ALA A 37 -2.18 9.59 0.90
C ALA A 37 -3.57 9.90 0.35
N HIS A 38 -3.74 9.65 -0.94
CA HIS A 38 -5.02 9.59 -1.59
C HIS A 38 -5.31 8.15 -2.00
N VAL A 39 -6.48 7.64 -1.64
CA VAL A 39 -6.87 6.26 -1.92
C VAL A 39 -8.05 6.25 -2.89
N ARG A 40 -7.84 5.64 -4.05
CA ARG A 40 -8.88 5.46 -5.06
C ARG A 40 -9.29 4.00 -5.11
N TYR A 41 -10.44 3.67 -4.52
CA TYR A 41 -11.03 2.35 -4.64
C TYR A 41 -11.50 2.10 -6.08
N LEU A 42 -11.03 1.01 -6.70
CA LEU A 42 -11.44 0.63 -8.05
C LEU A 42 -12.78 -0.11 -7.97
N ARG A 43 -13.88 0.60 -8.22
CA ARG A 43 -15.24 0.03 -8.26
C ARG A 43 -15.80 0.12 -9.69
N GLY A 44 -16.01 -1.01 -10.37
CA GLY A 44 -17.01 -1.11 -11.44
C GLY A 44 -16.57 -1.21 -12.91
N SER A 45 -15.30 -1.47 -13.27
CA SER A 45 -14.93 -1.81 -14.66
C SER A 45 -15.06 -3.32 -14.90
N GLU A 46 -15.26 -3.79 -16.13
CA GLU A 46 -15.46 -5.23 -16.45
C GLU A 46 -14.37 -6.16 -15.88
N ALA A 47 -13.12 -5.68 -15.72
CA ALA A 47 -12.03 -6.38 -15.05
C ALA A 47 -12.23 -6.59 -13.53
N VAL A 48 -13.02 -5.75 -12.87
CA VAL A 48 -13.33 -5.80 -11.42
C VAL A 48 -14.35 -6.89 -11.10
N MET A 49 -15.16 -7.32 -12.06
CA MET A 49 -16.12 -8.43 -11.84
C MET A 49 -15.42 -9.79 -11.65
N GLN A 50 -14.26 -10.00 -12.28
CA GLN A 50 -13.42 -11.20 -12.05
C GLN A 50 -12.73 -11.17 -10.67
N ALA A 51 -12.28 -10.00 -10.20
CA ALA A 51 -11.67 -9.87 -8.86
C ALA A 51 -12.69 -10.13 -7.73
N ARG A 52 -13.97 -9.82 -7.96
CA ARG A 52 -15.06 -10.13 -7.00
C ARG A 52 -15.31 -11.62 -6.81
N LEU A 53 -15.04 -12.45 -7.81
CA LEU A 53 -15.06 -13.92 -7.64
C LEU A 53 -14.03 -14.40 -6.61
N GLN A 54 -13.00 -13.59 -6.31
CA GLN A 54 -11.98 -13.86 -5.30
C GLN A 54 -12.09 -12.96 -4.05
N SER A 55 -13.16 -12.16 -3.91
CA SER A 55 -13.37 -11.20 -2.81
C SER A 55 -12.28 -10.13 -2.61
N LYS A 56 -11.39 -9.91 -3.59
CA LYS A 56 -10.32 -8.92 -3.49
C LYS A 56 -10.81 -7.52 -3.86
N ALA A 57 -10.45 -6.52 -3.06
CA ALA A 57 -10.87 -5.13 -3.27
C ALA A 57 -9.68 -4.24 -3.69
N PRO A 58 -9.41 -4.12 -5.00
CA PRO A 58 -8.27 -3.34 -5.47
C PRO A 58 -8.49 -1.83 -5.27
N ALA A 59 -7.42 -1.15 -4.87
CA ALA A 59 -7.34 0.29 -4.68
C ALA A 59 -6.01 0.81 -5.22
N VAL A 60 -6.01 2.04 -5.74
CA VAL A 60 -4.78 2.76 -6.06
C VAL A 60 -4.47 3.70 -4.91
N VAL A 61 -3.30 3.54 -4.31
CA VAL A 61 -2.79 4.43 -3.27
C VAL A 61 -1.80 5.39 -3.92
N THR A 62 -1.99 6.69 -3.72
CA THR A 62 -1.12 7.73 -4.25
C THR A 62 -0.55 8.56 -3.12
N ILE A 63 0.77 8.72 -3.10
CA ILE A 63 1.51 9.50 -2.10
C ILE A 63 2.46 10.47 -2.79
N ARG A 64 3.00 11.45 -2.05
CA ARG A 64 4.04 12.34 -2.59
C ARG A 64 5.32 11.57 -2.84
N ASP A 65 6.04 11.96 -3.89
CA ASP A 65 7.40 11.48 -4.11
C ASP A 65 8.33 12.01 -2.99
N SER A 66 8.83 11.09 -2.17
CA SER A 66 9.75 11.35 -1.06
C SER A 66 10.81 10.25 -0.99
N ALA A 67 11.91 10.50 -0.26
CA ALA A 67 12.96 9.51 -0.07
C ALA A 67 12.43 8.21 0.60
N ASP A 68 11.49 8.33 1.54
CA ASP A 68 10.86 7.17 2.18
C ASP A 68 9.94 6.42 1.22
N ALA A 69 9.14 7.17 0.44
CA ALA A 69 8.20 6.60 -0.51
C ALA A 69 8.89 5.82 -1.64
N ARG A 70 10.12 6.19 -2.02
CA ARG A 70 10.93 5.48 -3.02
C ARG A 70 11.52 4.16 -2.52
N GLN A 71 11.52 3.92 -1.21
CA GLN A 71 11.99 2.65 -0.63
C GLN A 71 10.89 1.59 -0.56
N VAL A 72 9.63 1.98 -0.75
CA VAL A 72 8.48 1.06 -0.75
C VAL A 72 8.60 0.09 -1.92
N THR A 73 8.35 -1.19 -1.66
CA THR A 73 8.29 -2.24 -2.69
C THR A 73 6.92 -2.93 -2.70
N SER A 74 6.66 -3.73 -3.72
CA SER A 74 5.46 -4.58 -3.83
C SER A 74 5.33 -5.65 -2.73
N GLU A 75 6.32 -5.83 -1.85
CA GLU A 75 6.23 -6.76 -0.71
C GLU A 75 5.69 -6.08 0.56
N TRP A 76 5.51 -4.76 0.52
CA TRP A 76 5.10 -3.99 1.68
C TRP A 76 3.59 -3.94 1.86
N TRP A 77 3.18 -3.58 3.07
CA TRP A 77 1.78 -3.45 3.45
C TRP A 77 1.46 -2.00 3.78
N VAL A 78 0.23 -1.58 3.47
CA VAL A 78 -0.25 -0.22 3.76
C VAL A 78 -1.54 -0.24 4.54
N HIS A 79 -1.56 0.43 5.69
CA HIS A 79 -2.77 0.67 6.47
C HIS A 79 -3.26 2.08 6.20
N VAL A 80 -4.48 2.19 5.67
CA VAL A 80 -5.15 3.46 5.39
C VAL A 80 -6.64 3.36 5.69
N ASP A 81 -7.20 4.37 6.35
CA ASP A 81 -8.61 4.47 6.72
C ASP A 81 -9.18 3.22 7.43
N GLY A 82 -8.38 2.62 8.33
CA GLY A 82 -8.80 1.45 9.11
C GLY A 82 -8.71 0.12 8.35
N ARG A 83 -8.13 0.11 7.14
CA ARG A 83 -8.00 -1.07 6.29
C ARG A 83 -6.55 -1.32 5.90
N MET A 84 -6.16 -2.58 5.97
CA MET A 84 -4.86 -3.05 5.53
C MET A 84 -4.95 -3.52 4.08
N PHE A 85 -3.96 -3.12 3.28
CA PHE A 85 -3.81 -3.56 1.89
C PHE A 85 -2.39 -4.07 1.70
N GLU A 86 -2.26 -5.18 0.96
CA GLU A 86 -0.99 -5.63 0.40
C GLU A 86 -0.68 -4.77 -0.83
N LEU A 87 0.54 -4.28 -0.96
CA LEU A 87 0.97 -3.65 -2.21
C LEU A 87 1.19 -4.72 -3.28
N ARG A 88 0.87 -4.40 -4.53
CA ARG A 88 0.94 -5.35 -5.65
C ARG A 88 1.86 -4.88 -6.75
N GLU A 89 2.24 -3.60 -6.70
CA GLU A 89 3.14 -2.95 -7.64
C GLU A 89 4.06 -1.99 -6.89
N ASP A 90 5.31 -1.88 -7.36
CA ASP A 90 6.24 -0.89 -6.87
C ASP A 90 5.75 0.54 -7.19
N PRO A 91 6.14 1.55 -6.39
CA PRO A 91 5.68 2.92 -6.58
C PRO A 91 6.08 3.45 -7.96
N ARG A 92 5.08 3.73 -8.80
CA ARG A 92 5.28 4.30 -10.13
C ARG A 92 5.21 5.83 -10.08
N PRO A 93 6.16 6.55 -10.70
CA PRO A 93 6.10 8.00 -10.76
C PRO A 93 4.98 8.51 -11.68
N GLU A 94 4.15 9.38 -11.12
CA GLU A 94 3.12 10.17 -11.79
C GLU A 94 3.34 11.66 -11.50
N GLY A 95 4.38 12.22 -12.12
CA GLY A 95 4.81 13.60 -11.86
C GLY A 95 5.50 13.73 -10.49
N MET A 96 4.91 14.49 -9.58
CA MET A 96 5.42 14.69 -8.20
C MET A 96 4.84 13.68 -7.18
N MET A 97 4.10 12.69 -7.67
CA MET A 97 3.43 11.69 -6.87
C MET A 97 3.93 10.30 -7.27
N LEU A 98 3.80 9.36 -6.34
CA LEU A 98 4.01 7.94 -6.57
C LEU A 98 2.67 7.23 -6.39
N ALA A 99 2.29 6.42 -7.38
CA ALA A 99 1.09 5.61 -7.36
C ALA A 99 1.45 4.13 -7.27
N MET A 100 0.69 3.39 -6.49
CA MET A 100 0.88 1.95 -6.29
C MET A 100 -0.47 1.26 -6.23
N LEU A 101 -0.55 0.06 -6.80
CA LEU A 101 -1.72 -0.80 -6.69
C LEU A 101 -1.68 -1.52 -5.34
N ALA A 102 -2.81 -1.54 -4.66
CA ALA A 102 -2.98 -2.19 -3.37
C ALA A 102 -4.25 -3.06 -3.40
N GLU A 103 -4.20 -4.22 -2.76
CA GLU A 103 -5.31 -5.17 -2.67
C GLU A 103 -5.57 -5.53 -1.20
N ALA A 104 -6.86 -5.54 -0.82
CA ALA A 104 -7.34 -6.04 0.47
C ALA A 104 -8.06 -7.37 0.31
#